data_AF-A0A2U9SFV0-F1
#
_entry.id   AF-A0A2U9SFV0-F1
#
_cell.length_a   1.000
_cell.length_b   1.000
_cell.length_c   1.000
_cell.angle_alpha   90.00
_cell.angle_beta   90.00
_cell.angle_gamma   90.00
#
_symmetry.space_group_name_H-M   'P 1'
#
loop_
_entity.id
_entity.type
_entity.pdbx_description
1 polymer ?
#
loop_
_entity_poly.entity_id
_entity_poly.type
_entity_poly.pdbx_seq_one_letter_code
_entity_poly.pdbx_strand_id
1 'polypeptide(L)'
;MSDAKNTLHALLDAYLRCPVDAARSELEQALRSYQTDWIRAHAGADAPPLQGTGAGAEAPATARKAIMPKPRFPIASADLEVLKRLADGWPGTTADVTRWAWFENRELVALDPNPAGEGPEMLRLTQLGWAAIGRLPPD
;
A
#
# COMPACT_ATOMS: atom_id res chain seq x y z
N MET A 1 18.06 12.14 17.08
CA MET A 1 16.63 12.35 16.72
C MET A 1 16.17 13.79 16.85
N SER A 2 16.55 14.54 17.90
CA SER A 2 16.17 15.96 18.02
C SER A 2 16.68 16.83 16.86
N ASP A 3 17.91 16.56 16.39
CA ASP A 3 18.50 17.23 15.23
C ASP A 3 17.67 17.05 13.94
N ALA A 4 17.35 15.81 13.57
CA ALA A 4 16.51 15.51 12.41
C ALA A 4 15.10 16.14 12.47
N LYS A 5 14.51 16.24 13.67
CA LYS A 5 13.22 16.94 13.86
C LYS A 5 13.36 18.44 13.63
N ASN A 6 14.46 19.06 14.08
CA ASN A 6 14.72 20.47 13.85
C ASN A 6 14.93 20.78 12.37
N THR A 7 15.63 19.91 11.64
CA THR A 7 15.78 19.99 10.18
C THR A 7 14.44 19.91 9.46
N LEU A 8 13.56 18.97 9.85
CA LEU A 8 12.21 18.86 9.29
C LEU A 8 11.36 20.12 9.53
N HIS A 9 11.42 20.69 10.73
CA HIS A 9 10.71 21.94 11.02
C HIS A 9 11.22 23.10 10.16
N ALA A 10 12.54 23.21 9.96
CA ALA A 10 13.12 24.24 9.10
C ALA A 10 12.69 24.08 7.62
N LEU A 11 12.63 22.85 7.11
CA LEU A 11 12.17 22.56 5.74
C LEU A 11 10.68 22.85 5.57
N LEU A 12 9.85 22.51 6.56
CA LEU A 12 8.42 22.83 6.55
C LEU A 12 8.20 24.34 6.55
N ASP A 13 8.90 25.07 7.41
CA ASP A 13 8.81 26.52 7.51
C ASP A 13 9.30 27.21 6.21
N ALA A 14 10.36 26.70 5.58
CA ALA A 14 10.80 27.16 4.25
C ALA A 14 9.74 26.93 3.16
N TYR A 15 9.13 25.74 3.12
CA TYR A 15 8.05 25.40 2.19
C TYR A 15 6.81 26.29 2.39
N LEU A 16 6.43 26.56 3.64
CA LEU A 16 5.27 27.42 3.96
C LEU A 16 5.48 28.89 3.54
N ARG A 17 6.73 29.38 3.51
CA ARG A 17 7.04 30.73 3.02
C ARG A 17 7.12 30.80 1.49
N CYS A 18 7.61 29.74 0.84
CA CYS A 18 7.79 29.70 -0.60
C CYS A 18 7.58 28.26 -1.12
N PRO A 19 6.35 27.91 -1.54
CA PRO A 19 6.00 26.55 -1.92
C PRO A 19 6.44 26.25 -3.36
N VAL A 20 7.75 26.29 -3.60
CA VAL A 20 8.38 25.87 -4.87
C VAL A 20 8.62 24.36 -4.88
N ASP A 21 8.60 23.76 -6.07
CA ASP A 21 8.77 22.31 -6.25
C ASP A 21 10.07 21.76 -5.63
N ALA A 22 11.15 22.55 -5.63
CA ALA A 22 12.41 22.17 -5.00
C ALA A 22 12.26 22.02 -3.47
N ALA A 23 11.63 22.99 -2.81
CA ALA A 23 11.38 22.96 -1.36
C ALA A 23 10.45 21.81 -0.97
N ARG A 24 9.44 21.53 -1.80
CA ARG A 24 8.56 20.37 -1.64
C ARG A 24 9.34 19.05 -1.72
N SER A 25 10.17 18.91 -2.75
CA SER A 25 10.94 17.69 -2.99
C SER A 25 11.92 17.41 -1.84
N GLU A 26 12.59 18.46 -1.33
CA GLU A 26 13.49 18.36 -0.18
C GLU A 26 12.76 17.97 1.11
N LEU A 27 11.59 18.56 1.39
CA LEU A 27 10.77 18.21 2.54
C LEU A 27 10.28 16.76 2.47
N GLU A 28 9.75 16.32 1.33
CA GLU A 28 9.30 14.94 1.13
C GLU A 28 10.45 13.94 1.29
N GLN A 29 11.64 14.27 0.79
CA GLN A 29 12.81 13.42 0.91
C GLN A 29 13.30 13.30 2.37
N ALA A 30 13.31 14.42 3.11
CA ALA A 30 13.66 14.43 4.52
C ALA A 30 12.64 13.64 5.36
N LEU A 31 11.34 13.75 5.05
CA LEU A 31 10.28 12.99 5.71
C LEU A 31 10.43 11.48 5.51
N ARG A 32 10.66 11.03 4.26
CA ARG A 32 10.87 9.62 3.95
C ARG A 32 12.08 9.05 4.69
N SER A 33 13.17 9.80 4.73
CA SER A 33 14.39 9.41 5.46
C SER A 33 14.11 9.28 6.96
N TYR A 34 13.48 10.30 7.56
CA TYR A 34 13.13 10.29 8.98
C TYR A 34 12.19 9.14 9.35
N GLN A 35 11.17 8.88 8.54
CA GLN A 35 10.25 7.75 8.74
C GLN A 35 10.98 6.42 8.66
N THR A 36 11.87 6.24 7.69
CA THR A 36 12.66 5.01 7.54
C THR A 36 13.52 4.76 8.78
N ASP A 37 14.22 5.79 9.27
CA ASP A 37 15.06 5.69 10.46
C ASP A 37 14.23 5.46 11.73
N TRP A 38 13.07 6.11 11.84
CA TRP A 38 12.16 5.91 12.97
C TRP A 38 11.61 4.49 12.99
N ILE A 39 11.15 3.98 11.84
CA ILE A 39 10.68 2.60 11.70
C ILE A 39 11.80 1.65 12.09
N ARG A 40 13.02 1.84 11.59
CA ARG A 40 14.15 0.97 11.96
C ARG A 40 14.43 0.96 13.46
N ALA A 41 14.45 2.14 14.09
CA ALA A 41 14.73 2.26 15.51
C ALA A 41 13.67 1.56 16.39
N HIS A 42 12.45 1.38 15.88
CA HIS A 42 11.31 0.84 16.63
C HIS A 42 10.81 -0.53 16.14
N ALA A 43 11.18 -0.97 14.95
CA ALA A 43 10.75 -2.24 14.35
C ALA A 43 11.63 -3.44 14.73
N GLY A 44 12.76 -3.23 15.41
CA GLY A 44 13.66 -4.31 15.82
C GLY A 44 14.11 -5.17 14.63
N ALA A 45 13.87 -6.49 14.68
CA ALA A 45 14.26 -7.44 13.64
C ALA A 45 13.43 -7.34 12.34
N ASP A 46 12.31 -6.61 12.34
CA ASP A 46 11.41 -6.47 11.19
C ASP A 46 11.74 -5.25 10.30
N ALA A 47 12.87 -4.57 10.54
CA ALA A 47 13.26 -3.40 9.77
C ALA A 47 13.68 -3.76 8.32
N PRO A 48 13.10 -3.12 7.28
CA PRO A 48 13.49 -3.38 5.91
C PRO A 48 14.96 -3.00 5.64
N PRO A 49 15.70 -3.79 4.84
CA PRO A 49 17.10 -3.50 4.54
C PRO A 49 17.23 -2.25 3.65
N LEU A 50 18.27 -1.44 3.88
CA LEU A 50 18.60 -0.31 3.01
C LEU A 50 18.92 -0.84 1.61
N GLN A 51 18.14 -0.43 0.60
CA GLN A 51 18.62 -0.50 -0.77
C GLN A 51 19.68 0.58 -0.94
N GLY A 52 20.94 0.17 -0.83
CA GLY A 52 22.08 1.04 -1.06
C GLY A 52 22.12 1.48 -2.52
N THR A 53 22.17 2.80 -2.73
CA THR A 53 22.59 3.41 -3.98
C THR A 53 24.01 2.98 -4.31
N GLY A 54 24.18 2.22 -5.39
CA GLY A 54 25.47 1.87 -5.97
C GLY A 54 25.27 1.37 -7.40
N ALA A 55 25.71 2.17 -8.36
CA ALA A 55 25.72 1.83 -9.78
C ALA A 55 26.55 0.56 -10.03
N GLY A 56 26.05 -0.33 -10.90
CA GLY A 56 26.85 -1.42 -11.46
C GLY A 56 26.06 -2.67 -11.83
N ALA A 57 25.79 -2.78 -13.13
CA ALA A 57 25.66 -3.99 -13.92
C ALA A 57 24.53 -5.00 -13.61
N GLU A 58 23.82 -5.30 -14.70
CA GLU A 58 22.83 -6.36 -14.86
C GLU A 58 23.27 -7.71 -14.27
N ALA A 59 22.36 -8.31 -13.49
CA ALA A 59 22.19 -9.76 -13.43
C ALA A 59 20.71 -10.04 -13.13
N PRO A 60 20.07 -11.02 -13.79
CA PRO A 60 18.63 -11.25 -13.67
C PRO A 60 18.36 -11.91 -12.31
N ALA A 61 18.05 -11.09 -11.32
CA ALA A 61 17.63 -11.56 -10.02
C ALA A 61 16.16 -12.02 -10.12
N THR A 62 16.00 -13.32 -10.35
CA THR A 62 14.82 -14.15 -10.07
C THR A 62 13.81 -13.43 -9.20
N ALA A 63 12.60 -13.23 -9.73
CA ALA A 63 11.43 -12.69 -9.06
C ALA A 63 11.33 -13.23 -7.63
N ARG A 64 11.83 -12.44 -6.67
CA ARG A 64 11.53 -12.67 -5.25
C ARG A 64 10.03 -12.43 -5.16
N LYS A 65 9.26 -13.52 -5.04
CA LYS A 65 7.83 -13.45 -4.75
C LYS A 65 7.66 -12.40 -3.67
N ALA A 66 7.02 -11.28 -4.00
CA ALA A 66 6.74 -10.23 -3.05
C ALA A 66 5.94 -10.88 -1.93
N ILE A 67 6.56 -11.07 -0.76
CA ILE A 67 5.87 -11.54 0.43
C ILE A 67 5.02 -10.36 0.86
N MET A 68 3.82 -10.29 0.32
CA MET A 68 2.88 -9.24 0.64
C MET A 68 2.45 -9.41 2.10
N PRO A 69 2.52 -8.35 2.92
CA PRO A 69 2.13 -8.44 4.32
C PRO A 69 0.65 -8.79 4.39
N LYS A 70 0.34 -9.92 5.05
CA LYS A 70 -1.04 -10.33 5.32
C LYS A 70 -1.75 -9.28 6.17
N PRO A 71 -3.09 -9.12 6.00
CA PRO A 71 -3.88 -8.26 6.86
C PRO A 71 -3.67 -8.61 8.34
N ARG A 72 -3.43 -7.58 9.17
CA ARG A 72 -3.16 -7.74 10.62
C ARG A 72 -4.44 -7.84 11.46
N PHE A 73 -5.59 -8.04 10.82
CA PHE A 73 -6.90 -8.12 11.47
C PHE A 73 -7.58 -9.45 11.11
N PRO A 74 -8.45 -9.98 12.00
CA PRO A 74 -9.17 -11.21 11.71
C PRO A 74 -10.19 -10.99 10.59
N ILE A 75 -10.27 -11.95 9.66
CA ILE A 75 -11.26 -12.00 8.58
C ILE A 75 -12.08 -13.27 8.77
N ALA A 76 -13.41 -13.16 8.73
CA ALA A 76 -14.26 -14.33 8.88
C ALA A 76 -14.11 -15.27 7.67
N SER A 77 -14.31 -16.58 7.87
CA SER A 77 -14.17 -17.56 6.80
C SER A 77 -15.10 -17.27 5.61
N ALA A 78 -16.34 -16.83 5.87
CA ALA A 78 -17.29 -16.45 4.82
C ALA A 78 -16.78 -15.27 3.97
N ASP A 79 -16.11 -14.30 4.60
CA ASP A 79 -15.54 -13.14 3.93
C ASP A 79 -14.34 -13.54 3.06
N LEU A 80 -13.52 -14.49 3.53
CA LEU A 80 -12.42 -15.05 2.72
C LEU A 80 -12.94 -15.79 1.48
N GLU A 81 -14.08 -16.49 1.56
CA GLU A 81 -14.68 -17.15 0.39
C GLU A 81 -15.14 -16.14 -0.66
N VAL A 82 -15.69 -14.98 -0.25
CA VAL A 82 -16.03 -13.89 -1.18
C VAL A 82 -14.77 -13.39 -1.91
N LEU A 83 -13.68 -13.13 -1.18
CA LEU A 83 -12.42 -12.69 -1.79
C LEU A 83 -11.83 -13.75 -2.74
N LYS A 84 -11.90 -15.04 -2.40
CA LYS A 84 -11.47 -16.13 -3.29
C LYS A 84 -12.29 -16.15 -4.58
N ARG A 85 -13.61 -16.01 -4.50
CA ARG A 85 -14.49 -15.96 -5.68
C ARG A 85 -14.14 -14.80 -6.60
N LEU A 86 -13.90 -13.60 -6.03
CA LEU A 86 -13.44 -12.44 -6.80
C LEU A 86 -12.09 -12.73 -7.47
N ALA A 87 -11.16 -13.39 -6.77
CA ALA A 87 -9.87 -13.79 -7.34
C ALA A 87 -9.99 -14.85 -8.45
N ASP A 88 -11.02 -15.70 -8.40
CA ASP A 88 -11.33 -16.69 -9.43
C ASP A 88 -12.07 -16.07 -10.65
N GLY A 89 -12.26 -14.75 -10.66
CA GLY A 89 -12.85 -14.02 -11.80
C GLY A 89 -14.37 -13.84 -11.72
N TRP A 90 -14.99 -14.10 -10.58
CA TRP A 90 -16.41 -13.77 -10.38
C TRP A 90 -16.61 -12.24 -10.40
N PRO A 91 -17.49 -11.68 -11.27
CA PRO A 91 -17.72 -10.25 -11.36
C PRO A 91 -18.69 -9.77 -10.26
N GLY A 92 -18.28 -9.89 -9.00
CA GLY A 92 -19.10 -9.49 -7.86
C GLY A 92 -19.30 -7.97 -7.80
N THR A 93 -20.52 -7.54 -7.47
CA THR A 93 -20.88 -6.12 -7.35
C THR A 93 -21.28 -5.73 -5.93
N THR A 94 -21.48 -4.43 -5.69
CA THR A 94 -22.02 -3.93 -4.41
C THR A 94 -23.43 -4.44 -4.09
N ALA A 95 -24.19 -4.91 -5.09
CA ALA A 95 -25.49 -5.56 -4.88
C ALA A 95 -25.34 -7.03 -4.43
N ASP A 96 -24.30 -7.73 -4.87
CA ASP A 96 -24.09 -9.16 -4.58
C ASP A 96 -23.49 -9.40 -3.19
N VAL A 97 -22.71 -8.45 -2.69
CA VAL A 97 -21.94 -8.59 -1.45
C VAL A 97 -22.48 -7.63 -0.39
N THR A 98 -23.35 -8.13 0.49
CA THR A 98 -24.00 -7.31 1.54
C THR A 98 -23.02 -6.49 2.40
N ARG A 99 -21.80 -7.02 2.63
CA ARG A 99 -20.75 -6.38 3.42
C ARG A 99 -19.67 -5.69 2.57
N TRP A 100 -19.96 -5.31 1.33
CA TRP A 100 -18.98 -4.68 0.43
C TRP A 100 -18.26 -3.49 1.09
N ALA A 101 -18.98 -2.63 1.81
CA ALA A 101 -18.40 -1.46 2.49
C ALA A 101 -17.40 -1.83 3.59
N TRP A 102 -17.54 -3.01 4.22
CA TRP A 102 -16.56 -3.49 5.19
C TRP A 102 -15.24 -3.87 4.50
N PHE A 103 -15.31 -4.52 3.32
CA PHE A 103 -14.13 -4.86 2.54
C PHE A 103 -13.42 -3.61 2.03
N GLU A 104 -14.16 -2.62 1.54
CA GLU A 104 -13.62 -1.36 1.05
C GLU A 104 -12.93 -0.55 2.16
N ASN A 105 -13.60 -0.37 3.31
CA ASN A 105 -13.02 0.32 4.46
C ASN A 105 -11.72 -0.31 5.00
N ARG A 106 -11.52 -1.60 4.71
CA ARG A 106 -10.32 -2.37 5.08
C ARG A 106 -9.33 -2.50 3.92
N GLU A 107 -9.56 -1.76 2.85
CA GLU A 107 -8.75 -1.74 1.63
C GLU A 107 -8.57 -3.13 1.03
N LEU A 108 -9.50 -4.07 1.22
CA LEU A 108 -9.46 -5.41 0.65
C LEU A 108 -10.01 -5.42 -0.79
N VAL A 109 -10.97 -4.55 -1.06
CA VAL A 109 -11.55 -4.32 -2.38
C VAL A 109 -11.57 -2.83 -2.68
N ALA A 110 -11.51 -2.48 -3.96
CA ALA A 110 -11.82 -1.17 -4.49
C ALA A 110 -13.06 -1.26 -5.37
N LEU A 111 -13.77 -0.14 -5.52
CA LEU A 111 -14.92 -0.03 -6.39
C LEU A 111 -14.47 0.46 -7.76
N ASP A 112 -14.72 -0.34 -8.79
CA ASP A 112 -14.57 0.09 -10.17
C ASP A 112 -15.96 0.43 -10.75
N PRO A 113 -16.04 1.44 -11.62
CA PRO A 113 -17.30 1.78 -12.27
C PRO A 113 -17.80 0.61 -13.12
N ASN A 114 -19.11 0.43 -13.15
CA ASN A 114 -19.71 -0.60 -13.99
C ASN A 114 -19.45 -0.28 -15.48
N PRO A 115 -18.89 -1.21 -16.28
CA PRO A 115 -18.59 -0.97 -17.69
C PRO A 115 -19.85 -0.71 -18.54
N ALA A 116 -21.03 -1.11 -18.07
CA ALA A 116 -22.30 -0.76 -18.70
C ALA A 116 -22.70 0.71 -18.51
N GLY A 117 -21.97 1.48 -17.69
CA GLY A 117 -22.24 2.89 -17.38
C GLY A 117 -23.37 3.12 -16.37
N GLU A 118 -24.17 2.09 -16.08
CA GLU A 118 -25.26 2.10 -15.12
C GLU A 118 -25.26 0.80 -14.29
N GLY A 119 -25.77 0.89 -13.05
CA GLY A 119 -25.89 -0.27 -12.15
C GLY A 119 -24.86 -0.30 -11.01
N PRO A 120 -24.83 -1.40 -10.23
CA PRO A 120 -23.97 -1.50 -9.06
C PRO A 120 -22.49 -1.55 -9.46
N GLU A 121 -21.65 -0.90 -8.64
CA GLU A 121 -20.20 -0.85 -8.83
C GLU A 121 -19.59 -2.24 -8.69
N MET A 122 -18.54 -2.48 -9.46
CA MET A 122 -17.82 -3.76 -9.47
C MET A 122 -16.78 -3.78 -8.36
N LEU A 123 -16.67 -4.92 -7.68
CA LEU A 123 -15.66 -5.12 -6.64
C LEU A 123 -14.39 -5.67 -7.26
N ARG A 124 -13.30 -4.90 -7.20
CA ARG A 124 -11.97 -5.35 -7.62
C ARG A 124 -11.10 -5.58 -6.40
N LEU A 125 -10.41 -6.73 -6.35
CA LEU A 125 -9.42 -6.98 -5.29
C LEU A 125 -8.28 -5.98 -5.38
N THR A 126 -7.95 -5.38 -4.23
CA THR A 126 -6.72 -4.61 -4.06
C THR A 126 -5.55 -5.57 -3.83
N GLN A 127 -4.35 -5.02 -3.81
CA GLN A 127 -3.14 -5.73 -3.40
C GLN A 127 -3.30 -6.39 -2.00
N LEU A 128 -3.94 -5.72 -1.04
CA LEU A 128 -4.17 -6.28 0.30
C LEU A 128 -5.23 -7.38 0.28
N GLY A 129 -6.26 -7.27 -0.56
CA GLY A 129 -7.24 -8.34 -0.79
C GLY A 129 -6.61 -9.62 -1.33
N TRP A 130 -5.72 -9.51 -2.31
CA TRP A 130 -4.92 -10.63 -2.82
C TRP A 130 -4.05 -11.27 -1.73
N ALA A 131 -3.35 -10.44 -0.94
CA ALA A 131 -2.55 -10.91 0.19
C ALA A 131 -3.39 -11.61 1.27
N ALA A 132 -4.63 -11.16 1.52
CA ALA A 132 -5.55 -11.74 2.50
C ALA A 132 -5.87 -13.21 2.20
N ILE A 133 -6.01 -13.56 0.92
CA ILE A 133 -6.25 -14.93 0.46
C ILE A 133 -4.95 -15.69 0.13
N GLY A 134 -3.78 -15.08 0.34
CA GLY A 134 -2.47 -15.68 0.10
C GLY A 134 -2.15 -15.90 -1.38
N ARG A 135 -2.75 -15.10 -2.28
CA ARG A 135 -2.51 -15.14 -3.72
C ARG A 135 -1.88 -13.83 -4.20
N LEU A 136 -1.38 -13.83 -5.43
CA LEU A 136 -0.89 -12.62 -6.10
C LEU A 136 -1.88 -12.24 -7.20
N PRO A 137 -2.02 -10.94 -7.52
CA PRO A 137 -2.79 -10.51 -8.68
C PRO A 137 -2.23 -11.12 -9.97
N PRO A 138 -3.08 -11.39 -10.97
CA PRO A 138 -2.60 -11.76 -12.31
C PRO A 138 -1.78 -10.61 -12.91
N ASP A 139 -0.69 -10.96 -13.61
CA ASP A 139 0.18 -10.02 -14.33
C ASP A 139 -0.51 -9.40 -15.57
#